data_AF-A0A399HQF4-F1
#
_entry.id   AF-A0A399HQF4-F1
#
_cell.length_a   1.000
_cell.length_b   1.000
_cell.length_c   1.000
_cell.angle_alpha   90.00
_cell.angle_beta   90.00
_cell.angle_gamma   90.00
#
_symmetry.space_group_name_H-M   'P 1'
#
loop_
_entity.id
_entity.type
_entity.pdbx_description
1 polymer ?
#
loop_
_entity_poly.entity_id
_entity_poly.type
_entity_poly.pdbx_seq_one_letter_code
_entity_poly.pdbx_strand_id
1 'polypeptide(L)'
;MVSTLPTPFTEQIAFSCTGENSWTTVHPPQRMGHTLPIAYGGYALAVALKAAGLSVPQGYHIYSFMGNFLGPASTDKPLHVTTRTFRQTRTFATRHIEVSQEQDNEKPRVCLFATADFQIKEKENIFEYSRTPSKSYSHHTSLPSTMQAAQNLLDCGKVEPGLYNTFVEAFSGSASIFDIHPCPEGIFAQNLSGVARCLPHSQDSIPLASRTTADWFRSSSPLSDTRDQLAALAFYCDGALSFCPLAFSHESLDKTASWSSLDFAMRIFRDVDLNHWHLREVQTHVGGEGRTFSESWVWDEAGRAVANMSQQSIMRALPGKGKASL
;
A
#
# COMPACT_ATOMS: atom_id res chain seq x y z
N MET A 1 -31.14 7.72 9.99
CA MET A 1 -29.99 7.11 10.68
C MET A 1 -28.94 6.83 9.62
N VAL A 2 -27.92 7.67 9.52
CA VAL A 2 -26.78 7.42 8.62
C VAL A 2 -26.02 6.24 9.22
N SER A 3 -25.80 5.19 8.44
CA SER A 3 -25.05 3.99 8.86
C SER A 3 -23.71 4.43 9.47
N THR A 4 -23.43 3.98 10.70
CA THR A 4 -22.17 4.22 11.44
C THR A 4 -21.08 3.22 11.06
N LEU A 5 -21.37 2.27 10.18
CA LEU A 5 -20.39 1.30 9.71
C LEU A 5 -19.53 1.91 8.60
N PRO A 6 -18.20 1.72 8.65
CA PRO A 6 -17.31 2.19 7.59
C PRO A 6 -17.72 1.55 6.25
N THR A 7 -17.69 2.34 5.19
CA THR A 7 -17.99 1.88 3.82
C THR A 7 -17.07 0.70 3.48
N PRO A 8 -17.62 -0.47 3.10
CA PRO A 8 -16.81 -1.62 2.69
C PRO A 8 -15.84 -1.26 1.57
N PHE A 9 -14.63 -1.83 1.58
CA PHE A 9 -13.62 -1.50 0.56
C PHE A 9 -14.10 -1.76 -0.86
N THR A 10 -14.85 -2.85 -1.09
CA THR A 10 -15.44 -3.18 -2.39
C THR A 10 -16.39 -2.11 -2.90
N GLU A 11 -17.11 -1.43 -2.00
CA GLU A 11 -17.95 -0.27 -2.32
C GLU A 11 -17.08 0.95 -2.63
N GLN A 12 -16.03 1.20 -1.85
CA GLN A 12 -15.10 2.32 -2.10
C GLN A 12 -14.41 2.23 -3.49
N ILE A 13 -14.12 1.02 -3.97
CA ILE A 13 -13.55 0.77 -5.31
C ILE A 13 -14.59 0.23 -6.31
N ALA A 14 -15.87 0.49 -6.09
CA ALA A 14 -16.93 0.11 -7.01
C ALA A 14 -16.82 0.89 -8.32
N PHE A 15 -17.20 0.24 -9.43
CA PHE A 15 -17.16 0.82 -10.77
C PHE A 15 -18.53 0.94 -11.41
N SER A 16 -18.69 1.99 -12.20
CA SER A 16 -19.66 2.08 -13.28
C SER A 16 -18.94 1.87 -14.60
N CYS A 17 -19.43 0.95 -15.43
CA CYS A 17 -18.90 0.73 -16.78
C CYS A 17 -19.30 1.91 -17.69
N THR A 18 -18.32 2.54 -18.35
CA THR A 18 -18.54 3.72 -19.21
C THR A 18 -18.24 3.44 -20.68
N GLY A 19 -17.67 2.28 -20.98
CA GLY A 19 -17.37 1.84 -22.35
C GLY A 19 -16.64 0.51 -22.34
N GLU A 20 -16.28 0.04 -23.54
CA GLU A 20 -15.41 -1.12 -23.64
C GLU A 20 -14.08 -0.81 -22.94
N ASN A 21 -13.69 -1.66 -21.99
CA ASN A 21 -12.44 -1.52 -21.24
C ASN A 21 -12.28 -0.16 -20.52
N SER A 22 -13.40 0.48 -20.14
CA SER A 22 -13.43 1.79 -19.51
C SER A 22 -14.41 1.83 -18.33
N TRP A 23 -13.96 2.36 -17.20
CA TRP A 23 -14.72 2.43 -15.96
C TRP A 23 -14.51 3.77 -15.24
N THR A 24 -15.50 4.15 -14.44
CA THR A 24 -15.40 5.28 -13.50
C THR A 24 -15.73 4.77 -12.11
N THR A 25 -14.97 5.17 -11.08
CA THR A 25 -15.31 4.81 -9.70
C THR A 25 -16.63 5.45 -9.28
N VAL A 26 -17.45 4.73 -8.52
CA VAL A 26 -18.72 5.26 -8.01
C VAL A 26 -18.46 6.34 -6.95
N HIS A 27 -17.40 6.18 -6.17
CA HIS A 27 -16.99 7.10 -5.14
C HIS A 27 -15.61 7.71 -5.46
N PRO A 28 -15.36 8.97 -5.07
CA PRO A 28 -14.02 9.52 -5.03
C PRO A 28 -13.09 8.71 -4.12
N PRO A 29 -11.78 8.66 -4.42
CA PRO A 29 -10.82 8.00 -3.55
C PRO A 29 -10.64 8.78 -2.24
N GLN A 30 -10.20 8.10 -1.18
CA GLN A 30 -10.03 8.73 0.13
C GLN A 30 -8.56 9.06 0.42
N ARG A 31 -8.34 9.98 1.36
CA ARG A 31 -7.03 10.23 1.98
C ARG A 31 -6.77 9.21 3.10
N MET A 32 -5.51 8.89 3.34
CA MET A 32 -5.08 8.03 4.47
C MET A 32 -4.09 8.81 5.34
N GLY A 33 -4.60 9.69 6.19
CA GLY A 33 -3.80 10.52 7.11
C GLY A 33 -3.10 11.74 6.49
N HIS A 34 -3.25 11.98 5.18
CA HIS A 34 -2.71 13.17 4.54
C HIS A 34 -3.53 14.42 4.91
N THR A 35 -2.87 15.53 5.25
CA THR A 35 -3.55 16.77 5.67
C THR A 35 -4.16 17.54 4.50
N LEU A 36 -3.49 17.56 3.33
CA LEU A 36 -4.03 18.08 2.07
C LEU A 36 -5.06 17.10 1.46
N PRO A 37 -6.01 17.57 0.61
CA PRO A 37 -7.00 16.74 -0.10
C PRO A 37 -6.37 15.94 -1.25
N ILE A 38 -5.35 15.15 -0.92
CA ILE A 38 -4.63 14.25 -1.82
C ILE A 38 -5.03 12.83 -1.44
N ALA A 39 -5.50 12.09 -2.44
CA ALA A 39 -5.89 10.71 -2.24
C ALA A 39 -4.68 9.82 -2.01
N TYR A 40 -4.89 8.75 -1.24
CA TYR A 40 -3.88 7.74 -1.04
C TYR A 40 -3.61 6.96 -2.34
N GLY A 41 -2.33 6.78 -2.69
CA GLY A 41 -1.87 6.14 -3.93
C GLY A 41 -2.44 4.75 -4.14
N GLY A 42 -2.62 3.99 -3.06
CA GLY A 42 -3.21 2.66 -3.09
C GLY A 42 -4.60 2.58 -3.72
N TYR A 43 -5.41 3.66 -3.71
CA TYR A 43 -6.67 3.67 -4.47
C TYR A 43 -6.43 3.60 -5.98
N ALA A 44 -5.48 4.38 -6.51
CA ALA A 44 -5.13 4.35 -7.93
C ALA A 44 -4.61 2.96 -8.34
N LEU A 45 -3.77 2.33 -7.49
CA LEU A 45 -3.31 0.96 -7.72
C LEU A 45 -4.45 -0.06 -7.68
N ALA A 46 -5.33 0.03 -6.69
CA ALA A 46 -6.45 -0.88 -6.51
C ALA A 46 -7.39 -0.87 -7.73
N VAL A 47 -7.81 0.32 -8.17
CA VAL A 47 -8.74 0.46 -9.30
C VAL A 47 -8.07 0.08 -10.61
N ALA A 48 -6.78 0.39 -10.80
CA ALA A 48 -6.03 -0.02 -11.98
C ALA A 48 -5.95 -1.55 -12.08
N LEU A 49 -5.61 -2.22 -10.98
CA LEU A 49 -5.46 -3.67 -10.92
C LEU A 49 -6.81 -4.38 -11.08
N LYS A 50 -7.87 -3.86 -10.47
CA LYS A 50 -9.25 -4.35 -10.66
C LYS A 50 -9.67 -4.25 -12.13
N ALA A 51 -9.46 -3.09 -12.76
CA ALA A 51 -9.79 -2.88 -14.18
C ALA A 51 -8.99 -3.81 -15.11
N ALA A 52 -7.70 -4.00 -14.83
CA ALA A 52 -6.87 -4.96 -15.56
C ALA A 52 -7.46 -6.37 -15.49
N GLY A 53 -7.84 -6.82 -14.29
CA GLY A 53 -8.49 -8.11 -14.06
C GLY A 53 -9.88 -8.24 -14.70
N LEU A 54 -10.65 -7.15 -14.82
CA LEU A 54 -11.93 -7.14 -15.54
C LEU A 54 -11.76 -7.23 -17.07
N SER A 55 -10.63 -6.76 -17.61
CA SER A 55 -10.34 -6.71 -19.04
C SER A 55 -9.73 -8.00 -19.63
N VAL A 56 -9.41 -8.99 -18.79
CA VAL A 56 -8.81 -10.26 -19.22
C VAL A 56 -9.86 -11.38 -19.23
N PRO A 57 -9.77 -12.36 -20.16
CA PRO A 57 -10.59 -13.55 -20.11
C PRO A 57 -10.41 -14.32 -18.80
N GLN A 58 -11.40 -15.13 -18.42
CA GLN A 58 -11.30 -16.02 -17.27
C GLN A 58 -10.13 -17.00 -17.41
N GLY A 59 -9.49 -17.33 -16.28
CA GLY A 59 -8.38 -18.29 -16.22
C GLY A 59 -6.99 -17.67 -16.40
N TYR A 60 -6.91 -16.36 -16.65
CA TYR A 60 -5.66 -15.60 -16.62
C TYR A 60 -5.41 -15.07 -15.20
N HIS A 61 -4.27 -15.44 -14.62
CA HIS A 61 -3.83 -15.03 -13.30
C HIS A 61 -2.73 -13.99 -13.45
N ILE A 62 -2.77 -12.93 -12.64
CA ILE A 62 -1.73 -11.91 -12.69
C ILE A 62 -0.43 -12.42 -12.08
N TYR A 63 0.71 -12.06 -12.66
CA TYR A 63 2.02 -12.31 -12.05
C TYR A 63 2.87 -11.05 -11.89
N SER A 64 2.55 -9.98 -12.62
CA SER A 64 3.30 -8.73 -12.60
C SER A 64 2.38 -7.52 -12.80
N PHE A 65 2.58 -6.48 -11.99
CA PHE A 65 1.89 -5.20 -12.08
C PHE A 65 2.85 -4.07 -11.73
N MET A 66 3.20 -3.22 -12.69
CA MET A 66 4.20 -2.17 -12.51
C MET A 66 3.82 -0.88 -13.21
N GLY A 67 4.28 0.27 -12.72
CA GLY A 67 3.90 1.55 -13.29
C GLY A 67 4.48 2.76 -12.58
N ASN A 68 3.99 3.93 -12.98
CA ASN A 68 4.42 5.23 -12.49
C ASN A 68 3.22 6.05 -12.00
N PHE A 69 3.42 6.75 -10.88
CA PHE A 69 2.54 7.81 -10.44
C PHE A 69 2.94 9.10 -11.16
N LEU A 70 2.00 9.70 -11.89
CA LEU A 70 2.21 10.89 -12.73
C LEU A 70 1.63 12.16 -12.09
N GLY A 71 0.82 12.01 -11.05
CA GLY A 71 0.23 13.12 -10.33
C GLY A 71 -0.62 12.72 -9.14
N PRO A 72 -0.81 13.62 -8.16
CA PRO A 72 -1.73 13.37 -7.07
C PRO A 72 -3.15 13.25 -7.62
N ALA A 73 -3.89 12.28 -7.10
CA ALA A 73 -5.34 12.22 -7.27
C ALA A 73 -6.03 13.10 -6.22
N SER A 74 -7.12 13.75 -6.59
CA SER A 74 -8.01 14.50 -5.70
C SER A 74 -8.98 13.55 -5.00
N THR A 75 -9.35 13.90 -3.76
CA THR A 75 -10.39 13.23 -2.99
C THR A 75 -11.82 13.64 -3.35
N ASP A 76 -11.99 14.58 -4.27
CA ASP A 76 -13.29 15.23 -4.52
C ASP A 76 -13.96 14.69 -5.79
N LYS A 77 -13.17 14.05 -6.66
CA LYS A 77 -13.63 13.56 -7.97
C LYS A 77 -13.39 12.05 -8.12
N PRO A 78 -14.25 11.34 -8.85
CA PRO A 78 -14.02 9.95 -9.22
C PRO A 78 -12.71 9.72 -9.98
N LEU A 79 -12.24 8.48 -9.99
CA LEU A 79 -11.15 8.02 -10.86
C LEU A 79 -11.75 7.39 -12.12
N HIS A 80 -11.22 7.77 -13.28
CA HIS A 80 -11.49 7.12 -14.56
C HIS A 80 -10.37 6.14 -14.87
N VAL A 81 -10.72 4.94 -15.29
CA VAL A 81 -9.77 3.88 -15.59
C VAL A 81 -10.03 3.36 -16.99
N THR A 82 -9.01 3.38 -17.84
CA THR A 82 -9.06 2.76 -19.17
C THR A 82 -8.01 1.67 -19.25
N THR A 83 -8.33 0.59 -19.96
CA THR A 83 -7.40 -0.49 -20.22
C THR A 83 -7.26 -0.72 -21.72
N ARG A 84 -6.03 -0.96 -22.16
CA ARG A 84 -5.70 -1.31 -23.53
C ARG A 84 -5.08 -2.69 -23.57
N THR A 85 -5.61 -3.56 -24.42
CA THR A 85 -4.96 -4.84 -24.73
C THR A 85 -3.69 -4.60 -25.52
N PHE A 86 -2.55 -4.89 -24.90
CA PHE A 86 -1.24 -4.85 -25.56
C PHE A 86 -0.87 -6.22 -26.13
N ARG A 87 -1.22 -7.29 -25.40
CA ARG A 87 -1.00 -8.69 -25.82
C ARG A 87 -2.19 -9.56 -25.39
N GLN A 88 -2.61 -10.45 -26.29
CA GLN A 88 -3.53 -11.54 -25.99
C GLN A 88 -3.09 -12.78 -26.78
N THR A 89 -2.61 -13.79 -26.08
CA THR A 89 -2.25 -15.09 -26.66
C THR A 89 -3.11 -16.18 -26.03
N ARG A 90 -2.75 -17.47 -26.20
CA ARG A 90 -3.38 -18.59 -25.51
C ARG A 90 -2.96 -18.71 -24.03
N THR A 91 -1.75 -18.24 -23.69
CA THR A 91 -1.13 -18.47 -22.38
C THR A 91 -0.82 -17.18 -21.65
N PHE A 92 -0.55 -16.09 -22.36
CA PHE A 92 -0.20 -14.79 -21.79
C PHE A 92 -1.13 -13.68 -22.25
N ALA A 93 -1.40 -12.74 -21.35
CA ALA A 93 -2.08 -11.49 -21.64
C ALA A 93 -1.31 -10.31 -21.02
N THR A 94 -1.33 -9.16 -21.69
CA THR A 94 -0.74 -7.91 -21.19
C THR A 94 -1.74 -6.77 -21.39
N ARG A 95 -1.91 -5.96 -20.36
CA ARG A 95 -2.78 -4.78 -20.35
C ARG A 95 -1.97 -3.55 -20.00
N HIS A 96 -2.16 -2.47 -20.74
CA HIS A 96 -1.79 -1.13 -20.29
C HIS A 96 -3.01 -0.50 -19.62
N ILE A 97 -2.79 0.21 -18.51
CA ILE A 97 -3.83 0.80 -17.70
C ILE A 97 -3.50 2.27 -17.47
N GLU A 98 -4.47 3.14 -17.71
CA GLU A 98 -4.40 4.54 -17.36
C GLU A 98 -5.46 4.84 -16.29
N VAL A 99 -5.04 5.45 -15.19
CA VAL A 99 -5.95 6.05 -14.21
C VAL A 99 -5.86 7.55 -14.35
N SER A 100 -6.98 8.20 -14.59
CA SER A 100 -7.06 9.64 -14.78
C SER A 100 -8.19 10.26 -13.95
N GLN A 101 -8.16 11.58 -13.80
CA GLN A 101 -9.23 12.38 -13.22
C GLN A 101 -9.44 13.65 -14.02
N GLU A 102 -10.68 14.13 -14.06
CA GLU A 102 -11.00 15.45 -14.58
C GLU A 102 -10.44 16.55 -13.67
N GLN A 103 -9.73 17.52 -14.25
CA GLN A 103 -9.30 18.72 -13.55
C GLN A 103 -10.39 19.80 -13.56
N ASP A 104 -10.19 20.89 -12.82
CA ASP A 104 -11.17 22.00 -12.75
C ASP A 104 -11.32 22.75 -14.08
N ASN A 105 -10.36 22.59 -14.98
CA ASN A 105 -10.43 23.08 -16.36
C ASN A 105 -11.09 22.07 -17.32
N GLU A 106 -11.76 21.05 -16.79
CA GLU A 106 -12.45 19.97 -17.51
C GLU A 106 -11.54 19.13 -18.42
N LYS A 107 -10.21 19.22 -18.26
CA LYS A 107 -9.27 18.35 -18.97
C LYS A 107 -8.91 17.14 -18.11
N PRO A 108 -8.94 15.92 -18.65
CA PRO A 108 -8.46 14.76 -17.92
C PRO A 108 -6.95 14.85 -17.72
N ARG A 109 -6.48 14.49 -16.53
CA ARG A 109 -5.07 14.30 -16.21
C ARG A 109 -4.85 12.87 -15.78
N VAL A 110 -3.86 12.22 -16.39
CA VAL A 110 -3.41 10.89 -15.94
C VAL A 110 -2.67 11.02 -14.61
N CYS A 111 -3.13 10.26 -13.62
CA CYS A 111 -2.53 10.15 -12.28
C CYS A 111 -1.63 8.92 -12.16
N LEU A 112 -1.96 7.84 -12.88
CA LEU A 112 -1.20 6.58 -12.89
C LEU A 112 -1.17 6.00 -14.31
N PHE A 113 -0.01 5.51 -14.73
CA PHE A 113 0.12 4.61 -15.88
C PHE A 113 0.76 3.30 -15.42
N ALA A 114 0.20 2.16 -15.83
CA ALA A 114 0.69 0.86 -15.42
C ALA A 114 0.58 -0.20 -16.51
N THR A 115 1.38 -1.26 -16.35
CA THR A 115 1.31 -2.50 -17.13
C THR A 115 0.99 -3.65 -16.19
N ALA A 116 0.03 -4.49 -16.58
CA ALA A 116 -0.31 -5.73 -15.88
C ALA A 116 -0.13 -6.92 -16.81
N ASP A 117 0.61 -7.92 -16.36
CA ASP A 117 0.87 -9.15 -17.10
C ASP A 117 0.25 -10.36 -16.40
N PHE A 118 -0.35 -11.21 -17.23
CA PHE A 118 -1.10 -12.38 -16.80
C PHE A 118 -0.62 -13.63 -17.53
N GLN A 119 -0.73 -14.76 -16.85
CA GLN A 119 -0.49 -16.09 -17.38
C GLN A 119 -1.64 -17.01 -16.99
N ILE A 120 -1.99 -17.97 -17.84
CA ILE A 120 -2.86 -19.07 -17.42
C ILE A 120 -2.15 -19.93 -16.36
N LYS A 121 -2.93 -20.63 -15.53
CA LYS A 121 -2.34 -21.57 -14.54
C LYS A 121 -1.67 -22.75 -15.27
N GLU A 122 -0.38 -22.95 -15.01
CA GLU A 122 0.35 -24.13 -15.48
C GLU A 122 -0.06 -25.37 -14.69
N LYS A 123 -0.01 -26.54 -15.32
CA LYS A 123 -0.39 -27.82 -14.68
C LYS A 123 0.71 -28.39 -13.79
N GLU A 124 1.96 -28.09 -14.12
CA GLU A 124 3.14 -28.67 -13.49
C GLU A 124 4.13 -27.57 -13.15
N ASN A 125 4.79 -27.68 -12.01
CA ASN A 125 5.84 -26.79 -11.57
C ASN A 125 7.13 -27.60 -11.40
N ILE A 126 8.23 -27.13 -12.00
CA ILE A 126 9.55 -27.75 -11.87
C ILE A 126 10.21 -27.35 -10.53
N PHE A 127 9.90 -26.16 -10.03
CA PHE A 127 10.48 -25.60 -8.81
C PHE A 127 9.39 -25.08 -7.87
N GLU A 128 9.57 -25.34 -6.57
CA GLU A 128 8.76 -24.73 -5.52
C GLU A 128 9.68 -24.34 -4.36
N TYR A 129 9.90 -23.03 -4.21
CA TYR A 129 10.67 -22.42 -3.14
C TYR A 129 10.22 -20.97 -2.95
N SER A 130 10.49 -20.40 -1.78
CA SER A 130 10.31 -18.97 -1.54
C SER A 130 11.28 -18.48 -0.47
N ARG A 131 11.56 -17.19 -0.44
CA ARG A 131 12.32 -16.58 0.65
C ARG A 131 11.48 -16.55 1.94
N THR A 132 12.14 -16.54 3.08
CA THR A 132 11.51 -16.29 4.39
C THR A 132 11.58 -14.81 4.76
N PRO A 133 10.80 -14.36 5.77
CA PRO A 133 10.99 -13.04 6.40
C PRO A 133 12.43 -12.86 6.91
N SER A 134 12.89 -11.60 7.03
CA SER A 134 14.27 -11.30 7.44
C SER A 134 14.59 -11.73 8.88
N LYS A 135 13.57 -11.90 9.72
CA LYS A 135 13.66 -12.34 11.11
C LYS A 135 12.35 -13.02 11.54
N SER A 136 12.35 -13.65 12.70
CA SER A 136 11.13 -14.20 13.30
C SER A 136 10.25 -13.08 13.84
N TYR A 137 8.95 -13.16 13.55
CA TYR A 137 7.92 -12.26 14.06
C TYR A 137 6.88 -13.03 14.86
N SER A 138 6.33 -12.38 15.88
CA SER A 138 5.22 -12.92 16.66
C SER A 138 4.00 -13.22 15.80
N HIS A 139 3.26 -14.28 16.13
CA HIS A 139 2.10 -14.74 15.36
C HIS A 139 0.85 -13.92 15.67
N HIS A 140 -0.01 -13.65 14.68
CA HIS A 140 -1.19 -12.78 14.84
C HIS A 140 -2.13 -13.18 16.00
N THR A 141 -2.23 -14.47 16.32
CA THR A 141 -3.07 -15.00 17.42
C THR A 141 -2.70 -14.49 18.81
N SER A 142 -1.47 -14.01 18.99
CA SER A 142 -0.98 -13.44 20.26
C SER A 142 -0.84 -11.92 20.23
N LEU A 143 -1.24 -11.27 19.13
CA LEU A 143 -1.05 -9.84 18.93
C LEU A 143 -2.36 -9.07 19.15
N PRO A 144 -2.32 -7.87 19.74
CA PRO A 144 -3.46 -6.96 19.72
C PRO A 144 -3.66 -6.38 18.32
N SER A 145 -4.87 -5.89 18.04
CA SER A 145 -5.10 -5.09 16.83
C SER A 145 -4.30 -3.78 16.88
N THR A 146 -4.07 -3.14 15.74
CA THR A 146 -3.34 -1.87 15.63
C THR A 146 -3.88 -0.79 16.57
N MET A 147 -5.20 -0.66 16.69
CA MET A 147 -5.83 0.35 17.56
C MET A 147 -5.65 -0.01 19.04
N GLN A 148 -5.74 -1.29 19.38
CA GLN A 148 -5.46 -1.78 20.74
C GLN A 148 -3.98 -1.62 21.11
N ALA A 149 -3.06 -1.91 20.19
CA ALA A 149 -1.63 -1.71 20.38
C ALA A 149 -1.30 -0.24 20.67
N ALA A 150 -1.92 0.68 19.92
CA ALA A 150 -1.77 2.11 20.14
C ALA A 150 -2.38 2.56 21.49
N GLN A 151 -3.56 2.05 21.84
CA GLN A 151 -4.20 2.33 23.12
C GLN A 151 -3.33 1.85 24.30
N ASN A 152 -2.73 0.65 24.20
CA ASN A 152 -1.83 0.15 25.24
C ASN A 152 -0.61 1.06 25.48
N LEU A 153 -0.07 1.70 24.43
CA LEU A 153 1.01 2.66 24.56
C LEU A 153 0.57 3.96 25.27
N LEU A 154 -0.67 4.39 25.03
CA LEU A 154 -1.29 5.51 25.74
C LEU A 154 -1.51 5.15 27.22
N ASP A 155 -2.12 3.99 27.50
CA ASP A 155 -2.49 3.56 28.85
C ASP A 155 -1.28 3.36 29.77
N CYS A 156 -0.15 2.89 29.21
CA CYS A 156 1.10 2.76 29.98
C CYS A 156 1.93 4.05 30.05
N GLY A 157 1.42 5.17 29.54
CA GLY A 157 2.08 6.49 29.59
C GLY A 157 3.30 6.61 28.69
N LYS A 158 3.49 5.69 27.71
CA LYS A 158 4.58 5.80 26.73
C LYS A 158 4.27 6.83 25.65
N VAL A 159 3.00 7.08 25.37
CA VAL A 159 2.56 8.04 24.35
C VAL A 159 1.56 9.01 24.97
N GLU A 160 1.75 10.30 24.69
CA GLU A 160 0.84 11.36 25.11
C GLU A 160 -0.47 11.34 24.29
N PRO A 161 -1.62 11.75 24.87
CA PRO A 161 -2.92 11.72 24.19
C PRO A 161 -2.94 12.39 22.80
N GLY A 162 -2.18 13.49 22.63
CA GLY A 162 -2.10 14.19 21.34
C GLY A 162 -1.52 13.32 20.22
N LEU A 163 -0.45 12.58 20.49
CA LEU A 163 0.17 11.68 19.51
C LEU A 163 -0.72 10.46 19.21
N TYR A 164 -1.41 9.95 20.23
CA TYR A 164 -2.41 8.89 20.04
C TYR A 164 -3.53 9.35 19.09
N ASN A 165 -4.08 10.55 19.31
CA ASN A 165 -5.12 11.11 18.45
C ASN A 165 -4.64 11.30 17.00
N THR A 166 -3.42 11.82 16.81
CA THR A 166 -2.81 11.92 15.47
C THR A 166 -2.68 10.56 14.79
N PHE A 167 -2.30 9.52 15.53
CA PHE A 167 -2.24 8.15 15.01
C PHE A 167 -3.63 7.63 14.62
N VAL A 168 -4.64 7.81 15.48
CA VAL A 168 -6.03 7.40 15.19
C VAL A 168 -6.57 8.10 13.95
N GLU A 169 -6.37 9.42 13.84
CA GLU A 169 -6.77 10.20 12.67
C GLU A 169 -6.09 9.71 11.38
N ALA A 170 -4.81 9.34 11.46
CA ALA A 170 -4.05 8.90 10.30
C ALA A 170 -4.39 7.48 9.83
N PHE A 171 -4.65 6.55 10.76
CA PHE A 171 -4.67 5.12 10.47
C PHE A 171 -6.03 4.43 10.68
N SER A 172 -7.03 5.10 11.27
CA SER A 172 -8.38 4.52 11.44
C SER A 172 -9.05 4.12 10.12
N GLY A 173 -8.83 4.88 9.04
CA GLY A 173 -9.34 4.55 7.71
C GLY A 173 -8.82 3.20 7.20
N SER A 174 -7.50 2.96 7.31
CA SER A 174 -6.90 1.67 6.95
C SER A 174 -7.35 0.55 7.88
N ALA A 175 -7.43 0.79 9.19
CA ALA A 175 -7.92 -0.18 10.18
C ALA A 175 -9.42 -0.50 10.01
N SER A 176 -10.17 0.32 9.28
CA SER A 176 -11.56 0.02 8.91
C SER A 176 -11.67 -0.96 7.75
N ILE A 177 -10.64 -1.03 6.89
CA ILE A 177 -10.59 -1.89 5.70
C ILE A 177 -9.90 -3.23 6.02
N PHE A 178 -8.87 -3.19 6.87
CA PHE A 178 -8.04 -4.33 7.22
C PHE A 178 -8.00 -4.56 8.74
N ASP A 179 -8.02 -5.83 9.11
CA ASP A 179 -7.68 -6.27 10.45
C ASP A 179 -6.15 -6.35 10.50
N ILE A 180 -5.52 -5.49 11.29
CA ILE A 180 -4.06 -5.27 11.28
C ILE A 180 -3.51 -5.52 12.67
N HIS A 181 -2.54 -6.41 12.78
CA HIS A 181 -1.89 -6.82 14.03
C HIS A 181 -0.39 -6.55 13.92
N PRO A 182 0.11 -5.42 14.47
CA PRO A 182 1.51 -5.02 14.31
C PRO A 182 2.43 -5.94 15.12
N CYS A 183 3.53 -6.39 14.51
CA CYS A 183 4.50 -7.25 15.18
C CYS A 183 5.40 -6.41 16.11
N PRO A 184 5.54 -6.77 17.41
CA PRO A 184 6.29 -5.99 18.38
C PRO A 184 7.79 -5.89 18.04
N GLU A 185 8.33 -6.82 17.26
CA GLU A 185 9.71 -6.79 16.77
C GLU A 185 9.92 -5.73 15.67
N GLY A 186 8.83 -5.29 15.03
CA GLY A 186 8.82 -4.26 14.00
C GLY A 186 8.82 -2.85 14.57
N ILE A 187 9.43 -1.91 13.85
CA ILE A 187 9.57 -0.52 14.30
C ILE A 187 8.22 0.17 14.48
N PHE A 188 7.25 -0.05 13.59
CA PHE A 188 5.98 0.70 13.63
C PHE A 188 5.15 0.38 14.87
N ALA A 189 5.25 -0.84 15.40
CA ALA A 189 4.62 -1.23 16.66
C ALA A 189 5.19 -0.46 17.87
N GLN A 190 6.43 0.01 17.77
CA GLN A 190 7.17 0.65 18.86
C GLN A 190 7.05 2.18 18.84
N ASN A 191 6.79 2.78 17.68
CA ASN A 191 6.75 4.23 17.50
C ASN A 191 5.50 4.77 16.79
N LEU A 192 4.40 4.02 16.80
CA LEU A 192 3.12 4.40 16.17
C LEU A 192 3.29 4.77 14.70
N SER A 193 3.92 3.88 13.92
CA SER A 193 4.18 4.11 12.49
C SER A 193 4.91 5.44 12.20
N GLY A 194 5.80 5.86 13.11
CA GLY A 194 6.54 7.12 13.03
C GLY A 194 5.84 8.34 13.63
N VAL A 195 4.58 8.23 14.09
CA VAL A 195 3.89 9.35 14.77
C VAL A 195 4.58 9.68 16.10
N ALA A 196 4.93 8.65 16.89
CA ALA A 196 5.65 8.79 18.14
C ALA A 196 7.17 8.75 17.93
N ARG A 197 7.69 9.59 17.02
CA ARG A 197 9.11 9.61 16.59
C ARG A 197 10.13 9.72 17.72
N CYS A 198 9.79 10.34 18.85
CA CYS A 198 10.69 10.50 19.99
C CYS A 198 10.91 9.19 20.77
N LEU A 199 10.09 8.16 20.54
CA LEU A 199 10.27 6.87 21.18
C LEU A 199 11.45 6.13 20.57
N PRO A 200 12.37 5.60 21.39
CA PRO A 200 13.41 4.71 20.90
C PRO A 200 12.77 3.41 20.40
N HIS A 201 13.47 2.70 19.52
CA HIS A 201 13.06 1.38 19.08
C HIS A 201 14.22 0.40 19.12
N SER A 202 13.91 -0.89 19.27
CA SER A 202 14.88 -1.99 19.38
C SER A 202 15.88 -2.11 18.23
N GLN A 203 15.67 -1.39 17.13
CA GLN A 203 16.51 -1.39 15.94
C GLN A 203 17.38 -0.12 15.79
N ASP A 204 17.50 0.74 16.82
CA ASP A 204 18.25 2.01 16.77
C ASP A 204 19.75 1.83 16.45
N SER A 205 20.33 0.71 16.89
CA SER A 205 21.73 0.35 16.63
C SER A 205 21.95 -0.36 15.30
N ILE A 206 20.87 -0.73 14.58
CA ILE A 206 20.94 -1.43 13.30
C ILE A 206 21.07 -0.39 12.18
N PRO A 207 21.92 -0.59 11.15
CA PRO A 207 21.96 0.28 9.98
C PRO A 207 20.57 0.44 9.35
N LEU A 208 20.22 1.66 8.91
CA LEU A 208 18.88 1.97 8.39
C LEU A 208 18.42 0.99 7.30
N ALA A 209 19.31 0.63 6.37
CA ALA A 209 19.03 -0.29 5.27
C ALA A 209 18.77 -1.76 5.70
N SER A 210 18.96 -2.07 6.99
CA SER A 210 18.72 -3.39 7.58
C SER A 210 17.60 -3.38 8.63
N ARG A 211 16.95 -2.22 8.82
CA ARG A 211 15.79 -2.07 9.71
C ARG A 211 14.53 -2.61 9.06
N THR A 212 13.62 -3.13 9.87
CA THR A 212 12.35 -3.70 9.42
C THR A 212 11.17 -3.24 10.28
N THR A 213 9.99 -3.25 9.67
CA THR A 213 8.73 -3.36 10.40
C THR A 213 7.90 -4.49 9.80
N ALA A 214 7.01 -5.07 10.60
CA ALA A 214 6.11 -6.10 10.12
C ALA A 214 4.76 -6.03 10.83
N ASP A 215 3.74 -6.51 10.12
CA ASP A 215 2.37 -6.62 10.60
C ASP A 215 1.71 -7.83 9.97
N TRP A 216 0.80 -8.44 10.73
CA TRP A 216 -0.16 -9.38 10.17
C TRP A 216 -1.39 -8.62 9.72
N PHE A 217 -1.92 -8.99 8.55
CA PHE A 217 -3.12 -8.37 8.04
C PHE A 217 -4.04 -9.36 7.32
N ARG A 218 -5.32 -9.01 7.28
CA ARG A 218 -6.35 -9.61 6.41
C ARG A 218 -7.43 -8.56 6.14
N SER A 219 -8.33 -8.82 5.20
CA SER A 219 -9.50 -7.96 5.03
C SER A 219 -10.42 -8.03 6.24
N SER A 220 -10.95 -6.89 6.69
CA SER A 220 -11.93 -6.82 7.78
C SER A 220 -13.29 -7.38 7.38
N SER A 221 -13.57 -7.46 6.08
CA SER A 221 -14.83 -7.94 5.51
C SER A 221 -14.55 -9.00 4.45
N PRO A 222 -15.41 -10.01 4.28
CA PRO A 222 -15.19 -11.04 3.28
C PRO A 222 -15.09 -10.50 1.84
N LEU A 223 -14.09 -10.97 1.10
CA LEU A 223 -13.86 -10.66 -0.32
C LEU A 223 -14.05 -11.93 -1.16
N SER A 224 -15.12 -11.97 -1.96
CA SER A 224 -15.46 -13.14 -2.80
C SER A 224 -14.85 -13.10 -4.20
N ASP A 225 -14.54 -11.90 -4.71
CA ASP A 225 -13.98 -11.70 -6.04
C ASP A 225 -12.46 -11.58 -5.99
N THR A 226 -11.74 -12.45 -6.71
CA THR A 226 -10.27 -12.41 -6.82
C THR A 226 -9.75 -11.05 -7.27
N ARG A 227 -10.50 -10.29 -8.08
CA ARG A 227 -10.11 -8.96 -8.55
C ARG A 227 -10.15 -7.94 -7.40
N ASP A 228 -11.16 -8.02 -6.53
CA ASP A 228 -11.24 -7.19 -5.33
C ASP A 228 -10.17 -7.56 -4.30
N GLN A 229 -9.84 -8.86 -4.20
CA GLN A 229 -8.73 -9.31 -3.36
C GLN A 229 -7.37 -8.78 -3.83
N LEU A 230 -7.09 -8.87 -5.13
CA LEU A 230 -5.86 -8.31 -5.71
C LEU A 230 -5.82 -6.79 -5.56
N ALA A 231 -6.95 -6.11 -5.76
CA ALA A 231 -7.06 -4.67 -5.54
C ALA A 231 -6.76 -4.28 -4.08
N ALA A 232 -7.30 -5.02 -3.11
CA ALA A 232 -7.01 -4.83 -1.69
C ALA A 232 -5.55 -5.13 -1.35
N LEU A 233 -4.94 -6.14 -1.97
CA LEU A 233 -3.52 -6.46 -1.78
C LEU A 233 -2.62 -5.32 -2.28
N ALA A 234 -2.89 -4.80 -3.48
CA ALA A 234 -2.15 -3.67 -4.04
C ALA A 234 -2.32 -2.40 -3.20
N PHE A 235 -3.55 -2.12 -2.75
CA PHE A 235 -3.84 -1.04 -1.82
C PHE A 235 -3.00 -1.15 -0.54
N TYR A 236 -2.95 -2.34 0.06
CA TYR A 236 -2.25 -2.55 1.32
C TYR A 236 -0.74 -2.49 1.17
N CYS A 237 -0.19 -3.06 0.09
CA CYS A 237 1.24 -3.11 -0.16
C CYS A 237 1.87 -1.75 -0.49
N ASP A 238 1.10 -0.80 -1.03
CA ASP A 238 1.56 0.59 -1.25
C ASP A 238 1.81 1.33 0.07
N GLY A 239 1.21 0.84 1.15
CA GLY A 239 1.28 1.48 2.47
C GLY A 239 2.70 1.46 3.00
N ALA A 240 3.07 2.49 3.75
CA ALA A 240 4.37 2.65 4.41
C ALA A 240 5.58 2.92 3.51
N LEU A 241 5.66 2.38 2.29
CA LEU A 241 6.89 2.35 1.50
C LEU A 241 7.52 3.73 1.29
N SER A 242 6.69 4.76 1.08
CA SER A 242 7.15 6.13 0.86
C SER A 242 7.65 6.87 2.09
N PHE A 243 7.18 6.49 3.30
CA PHE A 243 7.53 7.19 4.55
C PHE A 243 8.29 6.34 5.57
N CYS A 244 8.40 5.02 5.36
CA CYS A 244 9.10 4.12 6.29
C CYS A 244 10.54 4.56 6.61
N PRO A 245 11.34 5.16 5.70
CA PRO A 245 12.69 5.60 6.07
C PRO A 245 12.69 6.71 7.12
N LEU A 246 11.67 7.58 7.11
CA LEU A 246 11.50 8.65 8.10
C LEU A 246 11.13 8.07 9.47
N ALA A 247 10.13 7.19 9.48
CA ALA A 247 9.67 6.50 10.68
C ALA A 247 10.78 5.63 11.30
N PHE A 248 11.63 5.00 10.47
CA PHE A 248 12.77 4.22 10.93
C PHE A 248 13.93 5.08 11.44
N SER A 249 13.94 6.39 11.20
CA SER A 249 15.07 7.28 11.52
C SER A 249 14.71 8.37 12.53
N HIS A 250 13.54 8.29 13.18
CA HIS A 250 13.00 9.32 14.08
C HIS A 250 12.81 10.71 13.42
N GLU A 251 12.71 10.77 12.09
CA GLU A 251 12.57 12.02 11.36
C GLU A 251 11.10 12.43 11.20
N SER A 252 10.83 13.74 11.17
CA SER A 252 9.45 14.25 10.95
C SER A 252 9.12 14.37 9.47
N LEU A 253 7.86 14.08 9.12
CA LEU A 253 7.27 14.43 7.83
C LEU A 253 7.41 15.94 7.54
N ASP A 254 7.36 16.79 8.58
CA ASP A 254 7.48 18.25 8.45
C ASP A 254 8.86 18.72 8.00
N LYS A 255 9.90 17.88 8.10
CA LYS A 255 11.24 18.20 7.57
C LYS A 255 11.36 17.87 6.09
N THR A 256 10.34 17.25 5.51
CA THR A 256 10.34 16.82 4.12
C THR A 256 9.37 17.68 3.30
N ALA A 257 9.86 18.20 2.18
CA ALA A 257 9.01 18.92 1.23
C ALA A 257 8.07 17.98 0.47
N SER A 258 8.46 16.71 0.30
CA SER A 258 7.67 15.70 -0.42
C SER A 258 8.20 14.29 -0.12
N TRP A 259 7.27 13.36 0.12
CA TRP A 259 7.51 11.94 0.43
C TRP A 259 6.54 11.04 -0.37
N SER A 260 6.34 11.33 -1.66
CA SER A 260 5.35 10.64 -2.51
C SER A 260 5.98 9.53 -3.37
N SER A 261 5.18 8.52 -3.69
CA SER A 261 5.53 7.45 -4.62
C SER A 261 5.82 7.99 -6.03
N LEU A 262 6.88 7.50 -6.68
CA LEU A 262 7.21 7.82 -8.08
C LEU A 262 6.86 6.64 -8.99
N ASP A 263 7.30 5.45 -8.62
CA ASP A 263 7.02 4.21 -9.33
C ASP A 263 6.58 3.11 -8.36
N PHE A 264 6.14 2.00 -8.93
CA PHE A 264 5.93 0.77 -8.18
C PHE A 264 6.16 -0.42 -9.10
N ALA A 265 6.56 -1.54 -8.51
CA ALA A 265 6.55 -2.82 -9.18
C ALA A 265 6.12 -3.91 -8.20
N MET A 266 4.99 -4.54 -8.50
CA MET A 266 4.36 -5.58 -7.71
C MET A 266 4.45 -6.92 -8.47
N ARG A 267 4.83 -7.96 -7.74
CA ARG A 267 4.89 -9.34 -8.24
C ARG A 267 3.96 -10.18 -7.39
N ILE A 268 3.14 -11.00 -8.06
CA ILE A 268 2.21 -11.92 -7.42
C ILE A 268 2.70 -13.31 -7.79
N PHE A 269 3.09 -14.08 -6.78
CA PHE A 269 3.76 -15.37 -6.99
C PHE A 269 2.77 -16.53 -7.00
N ARG A 270 1.63 -16.38 -6.32
CA ARG A 270 0.64 -17.44 -6.08
C ARG A 270 -0.76 -16.83 -5.92
N ASP A 271 -1.77 -17.68 -5.89
CA ASP A 271 -3.13 -17.27 -5.49
C ASP A 271 -3.08 -16.70 -4.06
N VAL A 272 -3.70 -15.53 -3.86
CA VAL A 272 -3.78 -14.83 -2.57
C VAL A 272 -5.22 -14.84 -2.11
N ASP A 273 -5.46 -15.21 -0.85
CA ASP A 273 -6.79 -15.13 -0.23
C ASP A 273 -6.81 -14.17 0.97
N LEU A 274 -7.16 -12.91 0.75
CA LEU A 274 -7.13 -11.89 1.82
C LEU A 274 -8.20 -12.07 2.91
N ASN A 275 -9.04 -13.11 2.83
CA ASN A 275 -9.86 -13.52 3.97
C ASN A 275 -9.02 -14.22 5.07
N HIS A 276 -7.82 -14.70 4.71
CA HIS A 276 -6.86 -15.33 5.61
C HIS A 276 -5.73 -14.37 6.00
N TRP A 277 -5.03 -14.69 7.10
CA TRP A 277 -3.94 -13.85 7.58
C TRP A 277 -2.72 -13.94 6.69
N HIS A 278 -2.07 -12.79 6.52
CA HIS A 278 -0.83 -12.65 5.79
C HIS A 278 0.14 -11.85 6.62
N LEU A 279 1.40 -12.26 6.66
CA LEU A 279 2.47 -11.46 7.25
C LEU A 279 3.01 -10.52 6.18
N ARG A 280 3.08 -9.23 6.48
CA ARG A 280 3.80 -8.23 5.68
C ARG A 280 5.06 -7.79 6.40
N GLU A 281 6.18 -7.73 5.68
CA GLU A 281 7.43 -7.11 6.14
C GLU A 281 7.77 -5.93 5.22
N VAL A 282 8.09 -4.79 5.82
CA VAL A 282 8.53 -3.58 5.11
C VAL A 282 9.97 -3.25 5.48
N GLN A 283 10.77 -2.93 4.46
CA GLN A 283 12.16 -2.53 4.57
C GLN A 283 12.45 -1.35 3.65
N THR A 284 13.46 -0.54 4.01
CA THR A 284 14.08 0.43 3.10
C THR A 284 15.51 0.02 2.83
N HIS A 285 16.02 0.26 1.63
CA HIS A 285 17.34 -0.25 1.22
C HIS A 285 18.30 0.85 0.78
N VAL A 286 17.80 1.86 0.07
CA VAL A 286 18.65 2.90 -0.53
C VAL A 286 17.99 4.26 -0.37
N GLY A 287 18.77 5.26 0.04
CA GLY A 287 18.38 6.66 0.04
C GLY A 287 19.48 7.52 -0.58
N GLY A 288 19.12 8.49 -1.41
CA GLY A 288 20.07 9.36 -2.11
C GLY A 288 19.39 10.17 -3.21
N GLU A 289 20.01 11.28 -3.63
CA GLU A 289 19.51 12.13 -4.72
C GLU A 289 18.05 12.60 -4.54
N GLY A 290 17.64 12.83 -3.29
CA GLY A 290 16.27 13.22 -2.94
C GLY A 290 15.24 12.12 -3.19
N ARG A 291 15.64 10.84 -3.13
CA ARG A 291 14.79 9.65 -3.33
C ARG A 291 15.11 8.56 -2.30
N THR A 292 14.17 7.64 -2.14
CA THR A 292 14.33 6.40 -1.38
C THR A 292 13.76 5.22 -2.14
N PHE A 293 14.31 4.03 -1.89
CA PHE A 293 13.82 2.76 -2.42
C PHE A 293 13.50 1.81 -1.28
N SER A 294 12.26 1.31 -1.26
CA SER A 294 11.70 0.48 -0.21
C SER A 294 10.92 -0.69 -0.79
N GLU A 295 10.82 -1.77 -0.03
CA GLU A 295 10.09 -2.98 -0.41
C GLU A 295 9.12 -3.43 0.70
N SER A 296 8.03 -4.04 0.26
CA SER A 296 7.04 -4.76 1.07
C SER A 296 6.97 -6.19 0.56
N TRP A 297 7.18 -7.16 1.44
CA TRP A 297 7.06 -8.59 1.15
C TRP A 297 5.88 -9.17 1.92
N VAL A 298 5.15 -10.10 1.29
CA VAL A 298 3.95 -10.71 1.86
C VAL A 298 4.06 -12.23 1.84
N TRP A 299 3.76 -12.86 2.98
CA TRP A 299 3.71 -14.31 3.16
C TRP A 299 2.34 -14.74 3.66
N ASP A 300 1.91 -15.95 3.30
CA ASP A 300 0.75 -16.59 3.91
C ASP A 300 1.10 -17.18 5.29
N GLU A 301 0.09 -17.68 6.03
CA GLU A 301 0.28 -18.33 7.34
C GLU A 301 1.22 -19.55 7.29
N ALA A 302 1.36 -20.19 6.12
CA ALA A 302 2.29 -21.30 5.92
C ALA A 302 3.75 -20.83 5.67
N GLY A 303 4.01 -19.52 5.68
CA GLY A 303 5.32 -18.93 5.49
C GLY A 303 5.79 -18.91 4.03
N ARG A 304 4.87 -19.09 3.06
CA ARG A 304 5.20 -19.03 1.62
C ARG A 304 5.05 -17.60 1.14
N ALA A 305 6.04 -17.08 0.41
CA ALA A 305 5.92 -15.75 -0.18
C ALA A 305 4.83 -15.75 -1.25
N VAL A 306 3.86 -14.84 -1.14
CA VAL A 306 2.72 -14.73 -2.08
C VAL A 306 2.78 -13.48 -2.93
N ALA A 307 3.39 -12.40 -2.43
CA ALA A 307 3.57 -11.17 -3.18
C ALA A 307 4.76 -10.35 -2.69
N ASN A 308 5.22 -9.44 -3.55
CA ASN A 308 6.15 -8.36 -3.21
C ASN A 308 5.72 -7.07 -3.92
N MET A 309 5.98 -5.94 -3.30
CA MET A 309 5.95 -4.62 -3.95
C MET A 309 7.24 -3.87 -3.63
N SER A 310 7.86 -3.31 -4.66
CA SER A 310 8.96 -2.35 -4.53
C SER A 310 8.49 -0.97 -4.99
N GLN A 311 9.00 0.09 -4.37
CA GLN A 311 8.65 1.46 -4.73
C GLN A 311 9.88 2.36 -4.61
N GLN A 312 10.14 3.15 -5.65
CA GLN A 312 10.95 4.35 -5.54
C GLN A 312 10.05 5.54 -5.20
N SER A 313 10.43 6.27 -4.16
CA SER A 313 9.70 7.44 -3.66
C SER A 313 10.58 8.67 -3.68
N ILE A 314 9.98 9.81 -3.96
CA ILE A 314 10.66 11.08 -3.74
C ILE A 314 10.79 11.30 -2.23
N MET A 315 11.92 11.83 -1.80
CA MET A 315 12.23 12.15 -0.41
C MET A 315 13.03 13.44 -0.42
N ARG A 316 12.33 14.57 -0.61
CA ARG A 316 12.97 15.89 -0.65
C ARG A 316 13.02 16.48 0.74
N ALA A 317 14.21 16.86 1.20
CA ALA A 317 14.34 17.73 2.36
C ALA A 317 13.64 19.07 2.08
N LEU A 318 13.08 19.70 3.12
CA LEU A 318 12.73 21.11 3.01
C LEU A 318 13.98 21.91 2.59
N PRO A 319 13.83 22.94 1.73
CA PRO A 319 14.93 23.85 1.46
C PRO A 319 15.43 24.38 2.81
N GLY A 320 16.66 24.05 3.18
CA GLY A 320 17.29 24.73 4.29
C GLY A 320 17.30 26.22 3.97
N LYS A 321 17.03 27.08 4.96
CA LYS A 321 17.73 28.37 4.96
C LYS A 321 19.20 28.00 4.83
N GLY A 322 19.77 28.26 3.66
CA GLY A 322 21.05 27.67 3.27
C GLY A 322 22.08 27.86 4.37
N LYS A 323 22.82 26.80 4.69
CA LYS A 323 24.22 27.05 5.04
C LYS A 323 24.79 27.74 3.81
N ALA A 324 25.06 29.04 3.96
CA ALA A 324 25.80 29.80 2.97
C ALA A 324 27.03 28.98 2.59
N SER A 325 27.17 28.70 1.30
CA SER A 325 28.44 28.27 0.75
C SER A 325 29.40 29.46 0.88
N LEU A 326 30.45 29.25 1.68
CA LEU A 326 31.55 30.16 2.04
C LEU A 326 31.20 31.24 3.07
#